data_AF-A0A7C1VWP9-F1
#
_entry.id   AF-A0A7C1VWP9-F1
#
_cell.length_a   1.000
_cell.length_b   1.000
_cell.length_c   1.000
_cell.angle_alpha   90.00
_cell.angle_beta   90.00
_cell.angle_gamma   90.00
#
_symmetry.space_group_name_H-M   'P 1'
#
loop_
_entity.id
_entity.type
_entity.pdbx_description
1 polymer ?
#
loop_
_entity_poly.entity_id
_entity_poly.type
_entity_poly.pdbx_seq_one_letter_code
_entity_poly.pdbx_strand_id
1 'polypeptide(L)'
;MQKKQKAKKGGVLIEIPIEIYRHDILIFCGYELESIFNKAKKLGFKELDDFREKLISSRKYDIGTTLNRNDRRIVIILWDMPKKATDYSILYHEIYHAVDRISVSVDPNYSLSDRNGISEARAYLYDYIATEANKVLWNI
;
A
#
# COMPACT_ATOMS: atom_id res chain seq x y z
N MET A 1 13.52 18.67 -35.80
CA MET A 1 13.99 17.88 -34.65
C MET A 1 12.79 17.43 -33.82
N GLN A 2 12.36 16.17 -33.96
CA GLN A 2 11.33 15.59 -33.10
C GLN A 2 11.95 15.29 -31.72
N LYS A 3 11.42 15.92 -30.66
CA LYS A 3 11.78 15.59 -29.29
C LYS A 3 11.36 14.15 -29.02
N LYS A 4 12.34 13.25 -28.86
CA LYS A 4 12.11 11.89 -28.34
C LYS A 4 11.35 12.03 -27.01
N GLN A 5 10.07 11.64 -26.98
CA GLN A 5 9.34 11.42 -25.74
C GLN A 5 10.10 10.33 -24.98
N LYS A 6 10.79 10.71 -23.89
CA LYS A 6 11.35 9.73 -22.96
C LYS A 6 10.17 8.91 -22.44
N ALA A 7 10.17 7.61 -22.71
CA ALA A 7 9.21 6.68 -22.13
C ALA A 7 9.20 6.89 -20.61
N LYS A 8 8.04 7.23 -20.03
CA LYS A 8 7.86 7.32 -18.58
C LYS A 8 8.28 5.96 -18.01
N LYS A 9 9.32 5.94 -17.16
CA LYS A 9 9.63 4.78 -16.30
C LYS A 9 8.33 4.38 -15.61
N GLY A 10 7.87 3.15 -15.83
CA GLY A 10 6.66 2.62 -15.21
C GLY A 10 6.79 2.62 -13.68
N GLY A 11 5.67 2.76 -12.98
CA GLY A 11 5.63 2.61 -11.52
C GLY A 11 6.07 1.22 -11.06
N VAL A 12 6.28 1.05 -9.75
CA VAL A 12 6.68 -0.21 -9.12
C VAL A 12 5.52 -0.78 -8.32
N LEU A 13 5.19 -2.05 -8.53
CA LEU A 13 4.22 -2.79 -7.73
C LEU A 13 5.00 -3.75 -6.84
N ILE A 14 4.76 -3.69 -5.53
CA ILE A 14 5.33 -4.59 -4.54
C ILE A 14 4.19 -5.43 -3.97
N GLU A 15 4.36 -6.74 -3.94
CA GLU A 15 3.38 -7.68 -3.40
C GLU A 15 4.01 -8.37 -2.19
N ILE A 16 3.42 -8.19 -1.00
CA ILE A 16 3.95 -8.70 0.26
C ILE A 16 2.90 -9.62 0.88
N PRO A 17 3.07 -10.95 0.82
CA PRO A 17 2.18 -11.88 1.48
C PRO A 17 2.41 -11.84 3.00
N ILE A 18 1.32 -11.79 3.76
CA ILE A 18 1.29 -11.87 5.23
C ILE A 18 0.61 -13.17 5.62
N GLU A 19 1.33 -14.28 5.45
CA GLU A 19 0.78 -15.65 5.55
C GLU A 19 0.10 -15.91 6.90
N ILE A 20 0.70 -15.46 8.00
CA ILE A 20 0.20 -15.67 9.36
C ILE A 20 -1.19 -15.08 9.60
N TYR A 21 -1.55 -14.02 8.87
CA TYR A 21 -2.86 -13.38 8.94
C TYR A 21 -3.70 -13.60 7.69
N ARG A 22 -3.20 -14.34 6.69
CA ARG A 22 -3.85 -14.58 5.39
C ARG A 22 -4.30 -13.28 4.72
N HIS A 23 -3.44 -12.26 4.76
CA HIS A 23 -3.61 -11.00 4.07
C HIS A 23 -2.48 -10.81 3.05
N ASP A 24 -2.75 -10.05 2.00
CA ASP A 24 -1.72 -9.60 1.06
C ASP A 24 -1.67 -8.07 1.05
N ILE A 25 -0.47 -7.50 1.11
CA ILE A 25 -0.27 -6.07 0.90
C ILE A 25 0.18 -5.84 -0.54
N LEU A 26 -0.49 -4.92 -1.24
CA LEU A 26 -0.13 -4.49 -2.58
C LEU A 26 0.26 -3.01 -2.55
N ILE A 27 1.53 -2.69 -2.80
CA ILE A 27 2.04 -1.32 -2.76
C ILE A 27 2.29 -0.83 -4.19
N PHE A 28 1.54 0.17 -4.63
CA PHE A 28 1.69 0.83 -5.92
C PHE A 28 2.48 2.13 -5.75
N CYS A 29 3.67 2.23 -6.32
CA CYS A 29 4.51 3.43 -6.26
C CYS A 29 4.68 4.06 -7.65
N GLY A 30 4.40 5.36 -7.77
CA GLY A 30 4.67 6.11 -9.02
C GLY A 30 3.77 5.72 -10.19
N TYR A 31 2.62 5.09 -9.93
CA TYR A 31 1.65 4.75 -10.97
C TYR A 31 0.67 5.88 -11.24
N GLU A 32 0.36 6.08 -12.52
CA GLU A 32 -0.84 6.82 -12.91
C GLU A 32 -2.10 6.03 -12.56
N LEU A 33 -3.19 6.73 -12.23
CA LEU A 33 -4.47 6.14 -11.81
C LEU A 33 -4.94 5.01 -12.74
N GLU A 34 -4.96 5.25 -14.05
CA GLU A 34 -5.39 4.24 -15.03
C GLU A 34 -4.46 3.01 -15.06
N SER A 35 -3.18 3.18 -14.72
CA SER A 35 -2.26 2.06 -14.64
C SER A 35 -2.51 1.20 -13.40
N ILE A 36 -2.85 1.81 -12.26
CA ILE A 36 -3.28 1.10 -11.05
C ILE A 36 -4.53 0.28 -11.35
N PHE A 37 -5.54 0.93 -11.96
CA PHE A 37 -6.80 0.27 -12.30
C PHE A 37 -6.61 -0.92 -13.24
N ASN A 38 -5.84 -0.75 -14.31
CA ASN A 38 -5.54 -1.84 -15.25
C ASN A 38 -4.76 -2.99 -14.60
N LYS A 39 -3.85 -2.69 -13.67
CA LYS A 39 -3.16 -3.72 -12.89
C LYS A 39 -4.10 -4.46 -11.94
N ALA A 40 -4.93 -3.75 -11.20
CA ALA A 40 -5.95 -4.33 -10.34
C ALA A 40 -6.86 -5.30 -11.11
N LYS A 41 -7.30 -4.91 -12.33
CA LYS A 41 -8.07 -5.80 -13.22
C LYS A 41 -7.30 -7.08 -13.58
N LYS A 42 -6.01 -6.98 -13.90
CA LYS A 42 -5.15 -8.14 -14.20
C LYS A 42 -4.92 -9.04 -12.99
N LEU A 43 -4.85 -8.46 -11.79
CA LEU A 43 -4.75 -9.17 -10.52
C LEU A 43 -6.09 -9.79 -10.05
N GLY A 44 -7.13 -9.74 -10.88
CA GLY A 44 -8.43 -10.34 -10.57
C GLY A 44 -9.16 -9.64 -9.42
N PHE A 45 -9.03 -8.31 -9.31
CA PHE A 45 -9.84 -7.55 -8.36
C PHE A 45 -11.31 -7.67 -8.74
N LYS A 46 -12.15 -8.00 -7.75
CA LYS A 46 -13.62 -7.91 -7.85
C LYS A 46 -14.06 -6.46 -7.60
N GLU A 47 -15.30 -6.10 -7.91
CA GLU A 47 -15.85 -4.77 -7.58
C GLU A 47 -14.97 -3.61 -8.10
N LEU A 48 -14.56 -3.69 -9.36
CA LEU A 48 -13.61 -2.73 -9.95
C LEU A 48 -14.13 -1.29 -9.94
N ASP A 49 -15.44 -1.08 -10.14
CA ASP A 49 -16.01 0.27 -10.19
C ASP A 49 -15.91 0.98 -8.83
N ASP A 50 -16.26 0.30 -7.73
CA ASP A 50 -16.06 0.80 -6.36
C ASP A 50 -14.57 1.09 -6.08
N PHE A 51 -13.68 0.19 -6.51
CA PHE A 51 -12.24 0.42 -6.36
C PHE A 51 -11.80 1.67 -7.13
N ARG A 52 -12.30 1.89 -8.35
CA ARG A 52 -11.98 3.06 -9.16
C ARG A 52 -12.46 4.36 -8.50
N GLU A 53 -13.65 4.38 -7.94
CA GLU A 53 -14.17 5.54 -7.23
C GLU A 53 -13.30 5.89 -6.01
N LYS A 54 -12.91 4.89 -5.22
CA LYS A 54 -11.96 5.07 -4.09
C LYS A 54 -10.58 5.56 -4.53
N LEU A 55 -10.09 5.11 -5.68
CA LEU A 55 -8.84 5.62 -6.27
C LEU A 55 -8.95 7.10 -6.69
N ILE A 56 -10.05 7.48 -7.31
CA ILE A 56 -10.27 8.86 -7.77
C ILE A 56 -10.41 9.79 -6.57
N SER A 57 -11.14 9.38 -5.53
CA SER A 57 -11.36 10.19 -4.33
C SER A 57 -10.06 10.43 -3.55
N SER A 58 -9.25 9.39 -3.34
CA SER A 58 -7.97 9.48 -2.63
C SER A 58 -6.94 10.35 -3.36
N ARG A 59 -6.85 10.29 -4.70
CA ARG A 59 -5.88 11.09 -5.47
C ARG A 59 -6.06 12.60 -5.29
N LYS A 60 -7.29 13.06 -5.02
CA LYS A 60 -7.60 14.49 -4.95
C LYS A 60 -7.03 15.16 -3.70
N TYR A 61 -6.76 14.39 -2.65
CA TYR A 61 -6.43 14.94 -1.34
C TYR A 61 -5.13 14.38 -0.74
N ASP A 62 -4.70 13.19 -1.17
CA ASP A 62 -3.66 12.47 -0.46
C ASP A 62 -2.39 12.22 -1.30
N ILE A 63 -1.23 12.33 -0.66
CA ILE A 63 0.08 12.01 -1.25
C ILE A 63 0.35 10.49 -1.20
N GLY A 64 -0.31 9.80 -0.27
CA GLY A 64 -0.37 8.34 -0.19
C GLY A 64 -1.70 7.90 0.42
N THR A 65 -2.17 6.70 0.10
CA THR A 65 -3.41 6.18 0.68
C THR A 65 -3.35 4.68 0.88
N THR A 66 -4.06 4.20 1.90
CA THR A 66 -4.27 2.79 2.16
C THR A 66 -5.74 2.50 1.93
N LEU A 67 -6.06 1.45 1.17
CA LEU A 67 -7.42 0.98 0.88
C LEU A 67 -7.57 -0.48 1.32
N ASN A 68 -8.61 -0.78 2.07
CA ASN A 68 -8.94 -2.16 2.43
C ASN A 68 -9.83 -2.77 1.34
N ARG A 69 -9.61 -4.03 1.01
CA ARG A 69 -10.43 -4.78 0.07
C ARG A 69 -11.20 -5.88 0.82
N ASN A 70 -12.34 -6.25 0.24
CA ASN A 70 -13.19 -7.31 0.78
C ASN A 70 -12.60 -8.73 0.60
N ASP A 71 -11.43 -8.85 -0.04
CA ASP A 71 -10.76 -10.11 -0.34
C ASP A 71 -9.43 -10.29 0.41
N ARG A 72 -9.31 -9.67 1.60
CA ARG A 72 -8.13 -9.70 2.47
C ARG A 72 -6.86 -9.07 1.88
N ARG A 73 -7.00 -8.37 0.76
CA ARG A 73 -5.92 -7.54 0.21
C ARG A 73 -6.01 -6.13 0.78
N ILE A 74 -4.86 -5.57 1.15
CA ILE A 74 -4.75 -4.16 1.50
C ILE A 74 -3.88 -3.50 0.44
N VAL A 75 -4.36 -2.40 -0.11
CA VAL A 75 -3.71 -1.69 -1.20
C VAL A 75 -3.13 -0.39 -0.65
N ILE A 76 -1.81 -0.24 -0.70
CA ILE A 76 -1.13 1.02 -0.43
C ILE A 76 -0.80 1.67 -1.77
N ILE A 77 -1.00 2.98 -1.86
CA ILE A 77 -0.76 3.75 -3.07
C ILE A 77 0.10 4.94 -2.70
N LEU A 78 1.22 5.07 -3.37
CA LEU A 78 2.07 6.25 -3.38
C LEU A 78 2.07 6.78 -4.81
N TRP A 79 1.49 7.96 -5.00
CA TRP A 79 1.34 8.54 -6.34
C TRP A 79 2.69 8.84 -7.00
N ASP A 80 3.68 9.15 -6.17
CA ASP A 80 5.06 9.35 -6.57
C ASP A 80 5.96 8.22 -6.07
N MET A 81 7.06 8.02 -6.80
CA MET A 81 8.12 7.11 -6.38
C MET A 81 8.92 7.74 -5.22
N PRO A 82 9.04 7.09 -4.05
CA PRO A 82 9.84 7.64 -2.94
C PRO A 82 11.30 7.90 -3.32
N LYS A 83 11.78 9.12 -3.06
CA LYS A 83 13.17 9.53 -3.36
C LYS A 83 13.88 10.23 -2.21
N LYS A 84 13.13 10.88 -1.32
CA LYS A 84 13.65 11.60 -0.14
C LYS A 84 12.95 11.11 1.12
N ALA A 85 13.53 11.42 2.27
CA ALA A 85 13.03 10.97 3.57
C ALA A 85 11.53 11.29 3.79
N THR A 86 11.06 12.44 3.33
CA THR A 86 9.63 12.82 3.43
C THR A 86 8.71 11.88 2.64
N ASP A 87 9.18 11.32 1.52
CA ASP A 87 8.36 10.39 0.73
C ASP A 87 8.31 9.03 1.42
N TYR A 88 9.43 8.61 2.02
CA TYR A 88 9.49 7.40 2.85
C TYR A 88 8.63 7.54 4.11
N SER A 89 8.56 8.73 4.73
CA SER A 89 7.65 8.94 5.86
C SER A 89 6.18 8.74 5.47
N ILE A 90 5.81 9.04 4.23
CA ILE A 90 4.46 8.79 3.72
C ILE A 90 4.24 7.29 3.52
N LEU A 91 5.19 6.57 2.90
CA LEU A 91 5.15 5.11 2.81
C LEU A 91 4.94 4.47 4.20
N TYR A 92 5.74 4.88 5.17
CA TYR A 92 5.71 4.37 6.52
C TYR A 92 4.43 4.72 7.28
N HIS A 93 3.84 5.88 6.99
CA HIS A 93 2.50 6.25 7.49
C HIS A 93 1.41 5.34 6.91
N GLU A 94 1.47 5.04 5.61
CA GLU A 94 0.50 4.11 4.99
C GLU A 94 0.69 2.66 5.43
N ILE A 95 1.93 2.22 5.66
CA ILE A 95 2.21 0.92 6.27
C ILE A 95 1.60 0.83 7.66
N TYR A 96 1.70 1.89 8.46
CA TYR A 96 1.04 1.94 9.78
C TYR A 96 -0.48 1.72 9.66
N HIS A 97 -1.15 2.39 8.72
CA HIS A 97 -2.59 2.17 8.46
C HIS A 97 -2.90 0.75 8.00
N ALA A 98 -2.04 0.14 7.19
CA ALA A 98 -2.19 -1.25 6.77
C ALA A 98 -2.10 -2.22 7.96
N VAL A 99 -1.12 -2.03 8.85
CA VAL A 99 -0.95 -2.83 10.08
C VAL A 99 -2.16 -2.70 10.99
N ASP A 100 -2.67 -1.47 11.17
CA ASP A 100 -3.86 -1.21 11.97
C ASP A 100 -5.07 -2.00 11.44
N ARG A 101 -5.28 -1.98 10.13
CA ARG A 101 -6.37 -2.70 9.45
C ARG A 101 -6.25 -4.22 9.55
N ILE A 102 -5.04 -4.78 9.43
CA ILE A 102 -4.82 -6.22 9.67
C ILE A 102 -5.15 -6.56 11.12
N SER A 103 -4.74 -5.71 12.07
CA SER A 103 -4.97 -5.99 13.49
C SER A 103 -6.46 -6.01 13.83
N VAL A 104 -7.21 -5.02 13.36
CA VAL A 104 -8.67 -4.93 13.56
C VAL A 104 -9.41 -6.08 12.87
N SER A 105 -8.91 -6.59 11.73
CA SER A 105 -9.56 -7.71 11.05
C SER A 105 -9.35 -9.06 11.75
N VAL A 106 -8.26 -9.19 12.52
CA VAL A 106 -7.94 -10.39 13.30
C VAL A 106 -8.65 -10.39 14.66
N ASP A 107 -8.70 -9.23 15.32
CA ASP A 107 -9.42 -9.03 16.59
C ASP A 107 -10.15 -7.68 16.58
N PRO A 108 -11.49 -7.68 16.42
CA PRO A 108 -12.28 -6.44 16.40
C PRO A 108 -12.34 -5.70 17.74
N ASN A 109 -12.08 -6.38 18.86
CA ASN A 109 -12.04 -5.76 20.19
C ASN A 109 -10.65 -5.21 20.53
N TYR A 110 -9.73 -5.31 19.57
CA TYR A 110 -8.38 -4.82 19.71
C TYR A 110 -8.36 -3.28 19.72
N SER A 111 -8.06 -2.70 20.88
CA SER A 111 -7.93 -1.24 21.04
C SER A 111 -6.48 -0.79 21.13
N LEU A 112 -6.15 0.26 20.38
CA LEU A 112 -4.91 1.03 20.50
C LEU A 112 -4.72 1.72 21.86
N SER A 113 -5.80 1.87 22.64
CA SER A 113 -5.78 2.59 23.92
C SER A 113 -5.39 1.72 25.11
N ASP A 114 -5.33 0.40 24.94
CA ASP A 114 -5.10 -0.49 26.07
C ASP A 114 -3.62 -0.50 26.43
N ARG A 115 -3.35 -0.04 27.66
CA ARG A 115 -2.03 0.14 28.29
C ARG A 115 -1.16 -1.13 28.35
N ASN A 116 -1.61 -2.26 27.80
CA ASN A 116 -0.97 -3.58 27.93
C ASN A 116 -0.26 -4.07 26.66
N GLY A 117 -0.11 -3.25 25.63
CA GLY A 117 0.85 -3.58 24.58
C GLY A 117 0.70 -2.77 23.31
N ILE A 118 1.74 -2.00 23.01
CA ILE A 118 2.24 -2.00 21.63
C ILE A 118 2.51 -3.48 21.32
N SER A 119 1.52 -4.18 20.76
CA SER A 119 1.61 -5.63 20.56
C SER A 119 2.83 -5.92 19.71
N GLU A 120 3.74 -6.75 20.22
CA GLU A 120 4.92 -7.22 19.51
C GLU A 120 4.59 -7.65 18.06
N ALA A 121 3.40 -8.22 17.85
CA ALA A 121 2.89 -8.57 16.53
C ALA A 121 2.72 -7.37 15.57
N ARG A 122 2.32 -6.19 16.07
CA ARG A 122 2.22 -4.97 15.25
C ARG A 122 3.58 -4.40 14.91
N ALA A 123 4.48 -4.37 15.87
CA ALA A 123 5.86 -3.94 15.63
C ALA A 123 6.51 -4.86 14.59
N TYR A 124 6.32 -6.18 14.74
CA TYR A 124 6.75 -7.17 13.76
C TYR A 124 6.13 -6.94 12.38
N LEU A 125 4.81 -6.76 12.28
CA LEU A 125 4.15 -6.54 10.98
C LEU A 125 4.63 -5.26 10.31
N TYR A 126 4.76 -4.18 11.07
CA TYR A 126 5.26 -2.90 10.57
C TYR A 126 6.66 -3.06 10.01
N ASP A 127 7.57 -3.64 10.80
CA ASP A 127 8.96 -3.84 10.42
C ASP A 127 9.10 -4.79 9.22
N TYR A 128 8.33 -5.88 9.20
CA TYR A 128 8.29 -6.82 8.09
C TYR A 128 7.83 -6.15 6.78
N ILE A 129 6.68 -5.48 6.79
CA ILE A 129 6.14 -4.81 5.58
C ILE A 129 7.11 -3.71 5.11
N ALA A 130 7.65 -2.91 6.04
CA ALA A 130 8.61 -1.87 5.70
C ALA A 130 9.90 -2.45 5.10
N THR A 131 10.42 -3.53 5.67
CA THR A 131 11.61 -4.23 5.18
C THR A 131 11.38 -4.80 3.79
N GLU A 132 10.29 -5.53 3.56
CA GLU A 132 9.96 -6.10 2.24
C GLU A 132 9.75 -5.00 1.18
N ALA A 133 9.09 -3.90 1.54
CA ALA A 133 8.96 -2.76 0.64
C ALA A 133 10.34 -2.15 0.30
N ASN A 134 11.17 -1.90 1.31
CA ASN A 134 12.48 -1.27 1.13
C ASN A 134 13.45 -2.13 0.30
N LYS A 135 13.41 -3.46 0.41
CA LYS A 135 14.20 -4.37 -0.46
C LYS A 135 13.98 -4.05 -1.93
N VAL A 136 12.72 -3.96 -2.34
CA VAL A 136 12.36 -3.64 -3.73
C VAL A 136 12.71 -2.19 -4.08
N LEU A 137 12.44 -1.23 -3.19
CA LEU A 137 12.65 0.19 -3.50
C LEU A 137 14.14 0.59 -3.54
N TRP A 138 14.98 -0.07 -2.76
CA TRP A 138 16.42 0.24 -2.66
C TRP A 138 17.29 -0.71 -3.51
N ASN A 139 16.67 -1.69 -4.19
CA ASN A 139 17.35 -2.79 -4.89
C ASN A 139 18.31 -3.58 -3.98
N ILE A 140 17.83 -3.95 -2.79
CA ILE A 140 18.56 -4.76 -1.80
C ILE A 140 18.02 -6.19 -1.80
#